data_AF-A0A7Y6C3N8-F1
#
_entry.id   AF-A0A7Y6C3N8-F1
#
_cell.length_a   1.000
_cell.length_b   1.000
_cell.length_c   1.000
_cell.angle_alpha   90.00
_cell.angle_beta   90.00
_cell.angle_gamma   90.00
#
_symmetry.space_group_name_H-M   'P 1'
#
loop_
_entity.id
_entity.type
_entity.pdbx_description
1 polymer ?
#
loop_
_entity_poly.entity_id
_entity_poly.type
_entity_poly.pdbx_seq_one_letter_code
_entity_poly.pdbx_strand_id
1 'polypeptide(L)'
;MHSQSLSSGGNFMQEQDLLKSILADLRRTSREYTTATTESSCPVTRRMFTDLTNSTLRLQGELFHLMQQNNMYSASSKATRSELDKTVQSAQQTQQKCHQFIQEKNTQASPYSQAPNVPQHQPNYGNPYYM
;
A
#
# COMPACT_ATOMS: atom_id res chain seq x y z
N MET A 1 -11.35 48.31 -10.26
CA MET A 1 -11.17 47.07 -11.05
C MET A 1 -11.17 45.91 -10.06
N HIS A 2 -12.34 45.33 -9.78
CA HIS A 2 -12.49 44.24 -8.82
C HIS A 2 -12.08 42.92 -9.47
N SER A 3 -10.93 42.37 -9.10
CA SER A 3 -10.55 41.01 -9.45
C SER A 3 -11.32 40.04 -8.55
N GLN A 4 -12.42 39.50 -9.07
CA GLN A 4 -13.17 38.42 -8.42
C GLN A 4 -12.29 37.17 -8.31
N SER A 5 -12.06 36.75 -7.07
CA SER A 5 -11.63 35.40 -6.71
C SER A 5 -12.73 34.41 -7.08
N LEU A 6 -12.49 33.56 -8.08
CA LEU A 6 -13.31 32.39 -8.38
C LEU A 6 -13.03 31.29 -7.37
N SER A 7 -13.66 31.40 -6.19
CA SER A 7 -13.80 30.30 -5.24
C SER A 7 -15.11 29.58 -5.53
N SER A 8 -15.09 28.53 -6.36
CA SER A 8 -16.18 27.53 -6.44
C SER A 8 -15.75 26.27 -7.18
N GLY A 9 -15.36 25.28 -6.40
CA GLY A 9 -15.17 23.88 -6.77
C GLY A 9 -14.75 23.14 -5.51
N GLY A 10 -15.58 22.21 -5.01
CA GLY A 10 -15.31 21.51 -3.75
C GLY A 10 -13.87 21.00 -3.72
N ASN A 11 -13.17 21.24 -2.61
CA ASN A 11 -11.73 21.04 -2.37
C ASN A 11 -11.13 19.85 -3.15
N PHE A 12 -10.79 20.08 -4.42
CA PHE A 12 -10.17 19.09 -5.28
C PHE A 12 -8.69 18.99 -4.93
N MET A 13 -8.06 17.85 -5.20
CA MET A 13 -6.66 17.63 -4.85
C MET A 13 -5.74 18.68 -5.51
N GLN A 14 -4.61 19.00 -4.86
CA GLN A 14 -3.62 19.93 -5.40
C GLN A 14 -3.14 19.47 -6.78
N GLU A 15 -2.81 20.41 -7.66
CA GLU A 15 -2.37 20.10 -9.03
C GLU A 15 -1.20 19.11 -9.06
N GLN A 16 -0.19 19.33 -8.20
CA GLN A 16 0.94 18.42 -8.08
C GLN A 16 0.51 16.99 -7.72
N ASP A 17 -0.45 16.83 -6.82
CA ASP A 17 -0.94 15.52 -6.38
C ASP A 17 -1.78 14.85 -7.48
N LEU A 18 -2.57 15.63 -8.22
CA LEU A 18 -3.26 15.16 -9.42
C LEU A 18 -2.26 14.63 -10.45
N LEU A 19 -1.25 15.42 -10.81
CA LEU A 19 -0.26 15.03 -11.82
C LEU A 19 0.55 13.80 -11.37
N LYS A 20 0.87 13.69 -10.08
CA LYS A 20 1.49 12.47 -9.50
C LYS A 20 0.57 11.26 -9.62
N SER A 21 -0.72 11.40 -9.35
CA SER A 21 -1.71 10.33 -9.50
C SER A 21 -1.77 9.86 -10.95
N ILE A 22 -1.90 10.79 -11.90
CA ILE A 22 -1.91 10.48 -13.33
C ILE A 22 -0.62 9.77 -13.73
N LEU A 23 0.55 10.27 -13.30
CA LEU A 23 1.83 9.65 -13.62
C LEU A 23 1.96 8.23 -13.04
N ALA A 24 1.43 7.99 -11.84
CA ALA A 24 1.38 6.67 -11.23
C ALA A 24 0.49 5.70 -12.03
N ASP A 25 -0.67 6.17 -12.48
CA ASP A 25 -1.58 5.40 -13.32
C ASP A 25 -0.95 5.08 -14.68
N LEU A 26 -0.32 6.04 -15.36
CA LEU A 26 0.36 5.79 -16.64
C LEU A 26 1.44 4.70 -16.51
N ARG A 27 2.21 4.71 -15.41
CA ARG A 27 3.22 3.67 -15.11
C ARG A 27 2.57 2.30 -14.89
N ARG A 28 1.44 2.27 -14.17
CA ARG A 28 0.70 1.03 -13.92
C ARG A 28 0.12 0.48 -15.22
N THR A 29 -0.60 1.29 -15.97
CA THR A 29 -1.24 0.92 -17.23
C THR A 29 -0.23 0.45 -18.27
N SER A 30 0.94 1.11 -18.39
CA SER A 30 2.01 0.66 -19.28
C SER A 30 2.50 -0.76 -18.94
N ARG A 31 2.63 -1.10 -17.65
CA ARG A 31 2.99 -2.46 -17.22
C ARG A 31 1.89 -3.47 -17.56
N GLU A 32 0.64 -3.13 -17.29
CA GLU A 32 -0.51 -4.00 -17.60
C GLU A 32 -0.63 -4.27 -19.12
N TYR A 33 -0.45 -3.25 -19.96
CA TYR A 33 -0.42 -3.44 -21.43
C TYR A 33 0.79 -4.23 -21.90
N THR A 34 1.94 -4.10 -21.22
CA THR A 34 3.11 -4.93 -21.52
C THR A 34 2.82 -6.40 -21.21
N THR A 35 2.26 -6.69 -20.03
CA THR A 35 1.80 -8.05 -19.66
C THR A 35 0.81 -8.59 -20.71
N ALA A 36 -0.22 -7.80 -21.05
CA ALA A 36 -1.20 -8.21 -22.03
C ALA A 36 -0.61 -8.43 -23.43
N THR A 37 0.42 -7.67 -23.82
CA THR A 37 1.18 -7.89 -25.06
C THR A 37 1.87 -9.26 -25.03
N THR A 38 2.52 -9.60 -23.92
CA THR A 38 3.25 -10.86 -23.77
C THR A 38 2.35 -12.09 -23.63
N GLU A 39 1.18 -11.94 -23.01
CA GLU A 39 0.22 -13.02 -22.77
C GLU A 39 -0.77 -13.22 -23.93
N SER A 40 -0.92 -12.24 -24.83
CA SER A 40 -1.80 -12.34 -25.99
C SER A 40 -1.29 -13.34 -27.02
N SER A 41 -2.04 -14.42 -27.24
CA SER A 41 -1.80 -15.38 -28.33
C SER A 41 -2.25 -14.84 -29.70
N CYS A 42 -3.30 -14.02 -29.73
CA CYS A 42 -3.82 -13.41 -30.96
C CYS A 42 -2.90 -12.26 -31.45
N PRO A 43 -2.39 -12.29 -32.70
CA PRO A 43 -1.52 -11.26 -33.24
C PRO A 43 -2.14 -9.85 -33.26
N VAL A 44 -3.45 -9.75 -33.52
CA VAL A 44 -4.17 -8.48 -33.55
C VAL A 44 -4.24 -7.87 -32.15
N THR A 45 -4.62 -8.65 -31.14
CA THR A 45 -4.66 -8.22 -29.74
C THR A 45 -3.28 -7.82 -29.23
N ARG A 46 -2.25 -8.59 -29.58
CA ARG A 46 -0.86 -8.26 -29.26
C ARG A 46 -0.43 -6.92 -29.84
N ARG A 47 -0.74 -6.66 -31.12
CA ARG A 47 -0.43 -5.38 -31.78
C ARG A 47 -1.16 -4.23 -31.09
N MET A 48 -2.45 -4.39 -30.79
CA MET A 48 -3.23 -3.39 -30.06
C MET A 48 -2.58 -3.03 -28.70
N PHE A 49 -2.20 -4.02 -27.89
CA PHE A 49 -1.52 -3.75 -26.62
C PHE A 49 -0.11 -3.18 -26.80
N THR A 50 0.59 -3.51 -27.88
CA THR A 50 1.89 -2.89 -28.24
C THR A 50 1.70 -1.39 -28.51
N ASP A 51 0.69 -1.03 -29.31
CA ASP A 51 0.39 0.36 -29.66
C ASP A 51 -0.05 1.16 -28.44
N LEU A 52 -0.89 0.58 -27.58
CA LEU A 52 -1.28 1.16 -26.31
C LEU A 52 -0.07 1.37 -25.40
N THR A 53 0.81 0.37 -25.26
CA THR A 53 2.05 0.47 -24.46
C THR A 53 2.91 1.64 -24.92
N ASN A 54 3.19 1.73 -26.23
CA ASN A 54 4.00 2.80 -26.81
C ASN A 54 3.37 4.18 -26.60
N SER A 55 2.06 4.29 -26.80
CA SER A 55 1.32 5.54 -26.61
C SER A 55 1.34 6.00 -25.15
N THR A 56 1.11 5.08 -24.20
CA THR A 56 1.16 5.36 -22.76
C THR A 56 2.56 5.74 -22.30
N LEU A 57 3.62 5.09 -22.80
CA LEU A 57 5.01 5.46 -22.48
C LEU A 57 5.35 6.87 -22.98
N ARG A 58 4.88 7.26 -24.18
CA ARG A 58 5.08 8.62 -24.69
C ARG A 58 4.41 9.66 -23.81
N LEU A 59 3.15 9.43 -23.45
CA LEU A 59 2.40 10.32 -22.55
C LEU A 59 3.04 10.40 -21.15
N GLN A 60 3.53 9.28 -20.62
CA GLN A 60 4.29 9.26 -19.36
C GLN A 60 5.54 10.13 -19.45
N GLY A 61 6.26 10.07 -20.56
CA GLY A 61 7.43 10.91 -20.84
C GLY A 61 7.07 12.39 -20.92
N GLU A 62 6.05 12.74 -21.70
CA GLU A 62 5.57 14.13 -21.84
C GLU A 62 5.16 14.72 -20.48
N LEU A 63 4.37 13.98 -19.69
CA LEU A 63 3.95 14.40 -18.36
C LEU A 63 5.14 14.56 -17.40
N PHE A 64 6.11 13.64 -17.44
CA PHE A 64 7.32 13.76 -16.64
C PHE A 64 8.08 15.06 -16.93
N HIS A 65 8.30 15.39 -18.20
CA HIS A 65 9.00 16.62 -18.59
C HIS A 65 8.22 17.87 -18.13
N LEU A 66 6.89 17.87 -18.29
CA LEU A 66 6.03 18.94 -17.81
C LEU A 66 6.18 19.14 -16.29
N MET A 67 6.07 18.06 -15.50
CA MET A 67 6.20 18.15 -14.05
C MET A 67 7.61 18.58 -13.63
N GLN A 68 8.64 18.15 -14.34
CA GLN A 68 10.03 18.54 -14.08
C GLN A 68 10.24 20.05 -14.32
N GLN A 69 9.77 20.57 -15.46
CA GLN A 69 9.89 21.99 -15.81
C GLN A 69 9.21 22.91 -14.78
N ASN A 70 8.13 22.43 -14.16
CA ASN A 70 7.39 23.17 -13.14
C ASN A 70 7.86 22.90 -11.70
N ASN A 71 9.00 22.22 -11.50
CA ASN A 71 9.50 21.81 -10.17
C ASN A 71 8.48 20.97 -9.36
N MET A 72 7.53 20.32 -10.01
CA MET A 72 6.49 19.49 -9.39
C MET A 72 6.90 18.01 -9.26
N TYR A 73 8.00 17.63 -9.90
CA TYR A 73 8.58 16.30 -9.82
C TYR A 73 9.85 16.29 -8.96
N SER A 74 9.82 15.61 -7.82
CA SER A 74 11.04 15.18 -7.15
C SER A 74 11.38 13.78 -7.63
N ALA A 75 12.51 13.65 -8.33
CA ALA A 75 13.12 12.34 -8.48
C ALA A 75 13.38 11.81 -7.06
N SER A 76 13.04 10.55 -6.80
CA SER A 76 13.49 9.90 -5.57
C SER A 76 15.00 10.14 -5.48
N SER A 77 15.43 10.89 -4.46
CA SER A 77 16.85 10.94 -4.12
C SER A 77 17.30 9.49 -3.97
N LYS A 78 18.57 9.21 -4.29
CA LYS A 78 19.18 7.99 -3.75
C LYS A 78 18.90 8.03 -2.25
N ALA A 79 18.16 7.05 -1.73
CA ALA A 79 17.82 7.02 -0.32
C ALA A 79 19.15 7.12 0.44
N THR A 80 19.35 8.24 1.12
CA THR A 80 20.58 8.39 1.89
C THR A 80 20.55 7.33 2.98
N ARG A 81 21.72 6.85 3.40
CA ARG A 81 21.77 5.83 4.48
C ARG A 81 20.98 6.29 5.71
N SER A 82 21.00 7.60 6.00
CA SER A 82 20.18 8.23 7.04
C SER A 82 18.67 8.10 6.83
N GLU A 83 18.16 8.22 5.60
CA GLU A 83 16.72 8.02 5.31
C GLU A 83 16.33 6.55 5.47
N LEU A 84 17.17 5.62 5.02
CA LEU A 84 16.97 4.19 5.26
C LEU A 84 16.96 3.88 6.76
N ASP A 85 17.91 4.42 7.51
CA ASP A 85 17.99 4.26 8.97
C ASP A 85 16.73 4.82 9.65
N LYS A 86 16.20 5.97 9.20
CA LYS A 86 14.94 6.55 9.69
C LYS A 86 13.75 5.64 9.39
N THR A 87 13.65 5.10 8.18
CA THR A 87 12.56 4.18 7.82
C THR A 87 12.63 2.90 8.64
N VAL A 88 13.83 2.35 8.85
CA VAL A 88 14.05 1.16 9.71
C VAL A 88 13.65 1.46 11.15
N GLN A 89 14.09 2.59 11.72
CA GLN A 89 13.70 3.00 13.07
C GLN A 89 12.19 3.20 13.20
N SER A 90 11.55 3.84 12.21
CA SER A 90 10.10 4.04 12.19
C SER A 90 9.34 2.72 12.09
N ALA A 91 9.86 1.75 11.32
CA ALA A 91 9.28 0.42 11.22
C ALA A 91 9.41 -0.34 12.55
N GLN A 92 10.57 -0.28 13.20
CA GLN A 92 10.79 -0.89 14.52
C GLN A 92 9.86 -0.30 15.60
N GLN A 93 9.71 1.03 15.63
CA GLN A 93 8.78 1.68 16.56
C GLN A 93 7.34 1.27 16.27
N THR A 94 6.94 1.20 15.00
CA THR A 94 5.60 0.73 14.60
C THR A 94 5.38 -0.70 15.05
N GLN A 95 6.36 -1.59 14.87
CA GLN A 95 6.29 -2.97 15.33
C GLN A 95 6.07 -3.05 16.85
N GLN A 96 6.84 -2.28 17.64
CA GLN A 96 6.68 -2.24 19.09
C GLN A 96 5.29 -1.75 19.50
N LYS A 97 4.78 -0.69 18.87
CA LYS A 97 3.42 -0.19 19.11
C LYS A 97 2.36 -1.23 18.76
N CYS A 98 2.53 -1.98 17.67
CA CYS A 98 1.62 -3.08 17.33
C CYS A 98 1.62 -4.17 18.40
N HIS A 99 2.79 -4.55 18.92
CA HIS A 99 2.86 -5.53 20.02
C HIS A 99 2.16 -5.03 21.29
N GLN A 100 2.36 -3.76 21.66
CA GLN A 100 1.68 -3.16 22.81
C GLN A 100 0.16 -3.10 22.61
N PHE A 101 -0.29 -2.70 21.41
CA PHE A 101 -1.71 -2.69 21.07
C PHE A 101 -2.33 -4.09 21.17
N ILE A 102 -1.65 -5.13 20.68
CA ILE A 102 -2.11 -6.52 20.80
C ILE A 102 -2.23 -6.90 22.27
N GLN A 103 -1.23 -6.58 23.11
CA GLN A 103 -1.28 -6.87 24.55
C GLN A 103 -2.46 -6.15 25.22
N GLU A 104 -2.64 -4.86 24.96
CA GLU A 104 -3.75 -4.07 25.51
C GLU A 104 -5.11 -4.66 25.09
N LYS A 105 -5.27 -5.01 23.81
CA LYS A 105 -6.50 -5.63 23.31
C LYS A 105 -6.73 -7.04 23.85
N ASN A 106 -5.69 -7.83 24.06
CA ASN A 106 -5.82 -9.17 24.64
C ASN A 106 -6.15 -9.09 26.14
N THR A 107 -5.64 -8.08 26.86
CA THR A 107 -6.02 -7.85 28.27
C THR A 107 -7.45 -7.37 28.45
N GLN A 108 -8.05 -6.67 27.47
CA GLN A 108 -9.47 -6.30 27.48
C GLN A 108 -10.41 -7.38 26.95
N ALA A 109 -9.88 -8.37 26.22
CA ALA A 109 -10.65 -9.49 25.69
C ALA A 109 -10.78 -10.63 26.71
N SER A 110 -11.22 -10.34 27.94
CA SER A 110 -11.84 -11.38 28.77
C SER A 110 -12.81 -10.85 29.85
N PRO A 111 -14.03 -10.45 29.47
CA PRO A 111 -15.19 -10.49 30.36
C PRO A 111 -15.81 -11.90 30.49
N TYR A 112 -15.26 -12.92 29.80
CA TYR A 112 -15.72 -14.32 29.84
C TYR A 112 -14.63 -15.30 30.32
N SER A 113 -13.72 -14.85 31.20
CA SER A 113 -12.97 -15.77 32.04
C SER A 113 -13.94 -16.40 33.05
N GLN A 114 -14.66 -17.44 32.65
CA GLN A 114 -15.41 -18.28 33.57
C GLN A 114 -14.42 -18.83 34.60
N ALA A 115 -14.63 -18.50 35.88
CA ALA A 115 -14.02 -19.26 36.95
C ALA A 115 -14.43 -20.73 36.76
N PRO A 116 -13.51 -21.71 36.87
CA PRO A 116 -13.88 -23.12 36.79
C PRO A 116 -14.92 -23.42 37.87
N ASN A 117 -16.20 -23.58 37.48
CA ASN A 117 -17.30 -23.88 38.40
C ASN A 117 -17.50 -25.40 38.59
N VAL A 118 -16.48 -26.18 38.23
CA VAL A 118 -16.45 -27.63 38.44
C VAL A 118 -15.50 -27.95 39.59
N PRO A 119 -15.97 -28.65 40.64
CA PRO A 119 -15.09 -29.21 41.66
C PRO A 119 -14.01 -30.06 40.98
N GLN A 120 -12.79 -29.89 41.45
CA GLN A 120 -11.61 -30.65 41.04
C GLN A 120 -11.93 -32.16 41.12
N HIS A 121 -12.15 -32.80 39.98
CA HIS A 121 -12.34 -34.24 39.92
C HIS A 121 -11.04 -34.91 40.38
N GLN A 122 -11.11 -35.68 41.47
CA GLN A 122 -10.02 -36.59 41.83
C GLN A 122 -9.89 -37.65 40.73
N PRO A 123 -8.69 -37.85 40.16
CA PRO A 123 -8.46 -38.97 39.26
C PRO A 123 -8.59 -40.29 40.04
N ASN A 124 -9.67 -41.02 39.78
CA ASN A 124 -9.87 -42.40 40.25
C ASN A 124 -9.07 -43.36 39.36
N TYR A 125 -7.74 -43.31 39.43
CA TYR A 125 -6.90 -44.35 38.87
C TYR A 125 -6.60 -45.38 39.95
N GLY A 126 -7.49 -46.37 40.04
CA GLY A 126 -7.14 -47.69 40.53
C GLY A 126 -6.06 -48.27 39.62
N ASN A 127 -4.84 -48.28 40.14
CA ASN A 127 -3.76 -49.19 39.76
C ASN A 127 -4.23 -50.65 39.92
N PRO A 128 -3.45 -51.67 39.51
CA PRO A 128 -2.71 -51.94 38.27
C PRO A 128 -3.17 -53.32 37.72
N TYR A 129 -2.41 -53.91 36.79
CA TYR A 129 -2.49 -55.28 36.23
C TYR A 129 -3.27 -55.45 34.93
N TYR A 130 -2.54 -55.61 33.81
CA TYR A 130 -2.28 -56.95 33.25
C TYR A 130 -1.07 -56.92 32.31
N MET A 131 -0.47 -58.11 32.20
CA MET A 131 0.73 -58.50 31.45
C MET A 131 0.76 -58.12 29.98
#